data_AF-A0A353RY20-F1
#
_entry.id   AF-A0A353RY20-F1
#
_cell.length_a   1.000
_cell.length_b   1.000
_cell.length_c   1.000
_cell.angle_alpha   90.00
_cell.angle_beta   90.00
_cell.angle_gamma   90.00
#
_symmetry.space_group_name_H-M   'P 1'
#
loop_
_entity.id
_entity.type
_entity.pdbx_description
1 polymer ?
#
loop_
_entity_poly.entity_id
_entity_poly.type
_entity_poly.pdbx_seq_one_letter_code
_entity_poly.pdbx_strand_id
1 'polypeptide(L)'
;MNVYFSDIFNVDPSVIEEYGAFNISLINDLPLFIDPFLLFNSDKKEYQNLHKEMLRYVAFLRDRSTSMKIADGLLRSWYCFPEVKQTWIGYSEIGNEGRGSGIEFARALNDNLNGIFCDFDSKKISQSVHLRCSRDTRQDPNSLRCLF
;
A
#
# COMPACT_ATOMS: atom_id res chain seq x y z
N MET A 1 -2.89 6.76 -32.64
CA MET A 1 -3.09 7.60 -31.45
C MET A 1 -1.80 7.51 -30.67
N ASN A 2 -1.16 8.63 -30.37
CA ASN A 2 0.12 8.64 -29.66
C ASN A 2 -0.20 8.63 -28.17
N VAL A 3 0.14 7.54 -27.48
CA VAL A 3 -0.34 7.28 -26.12
C VAL A 3 0.82 7.17 -25.15
N TYR A 4 1.96 6.68 -25.63
CA TYR A 4 3.17 6.47 -24.85
C TYR A 4 4.14 7.64 -24.95
N PHE A 5 5.03 7.75 -23.96
CA PHE A 5 6.13 8.71 -23.98
C PHE A 5 6.92 8.64 -25.30
N SER A 6 7.25 7.43 -25.78
CA SER A 6 7.91 7.22 -27.08
C SER A 6 7.17 7.87 -28.25
N ASP A 7 5.85 7.73 -28.29
CA ASP A 7 5.02 8.21 -29.40
C ASP A 7 4.90 9.73 -29.42
N ILE A 8 4.88 10.35 -28.24
CA ILE A 8 4.68 11.78 -28.07
C ILE A 8 6.00 12.55 -28.28
N PHE A 9 7.11 12.01 -27.79
CA PHE A 9 8.43 12.63 -27.91
C PHE A 9 9.24 12.10 -29.09
N ASN A 10 8.69 11.17 -29.87
CA ASN A 10 9.32 10.53 -31.02
C ASN A 10 10.70 9.94 -30.66
N VAL A 11 10.75 9.28 -29.51
CA VAL A 11 11.93 8.57 -28.99
C VAL A 11 11.77 7.09 -29.29
N ASP A 12 12.81 6.47 -29.82
CA ASP A 12 12.82 5.02 -30.05
C ASP A 12 12.65 4.27 -28.71
N PRO A 13 11.66 3.36 -28.59
CA PRO A 13 11.44 2.59 -27.36
C PRO A 13 12.69 1.85 -26.85
N SER A 14 13.59 1.44 -27.75
CA SER A 14 14.84 0.76 -27.37
C SER A 14 15.77 1.63 -26.51
N VAL A 15 15.78 2.95 -26.73
CA VAL A 15 16.56 3.90 -25.92
C VAL A 15 16.01 4.00 -24.50
N ILE A 16 14.68 3.91 -24.36
CA ILE A 16 14.00 3.97 -23.06
C ILE A 16 14.28 2.68 -22.27
N GLU A 17 14.22 1.52 -22.95
CA GLU A 17 14.51 0.22 -22.37
C GLU A 17 15.98 0.09 -21.94
N GLU A 18 16.93 0.54 -22.77
CA GLU A 18 18.37 0.53 -22.44
C GLU A 18 18.69 1.43 -21.24
N TYR A 19 17.99 2.56 -21.10
CA TYR A 19 18.09 3.42 -19.92
C TYR A 19 17.52 2.75 -18.65
N GLY A 20 16.70 1.71 -18.79
CA GLY A 20 15.98 1.07 -17.69
C GLY A 20 14.77 1.88 -17.22
N ALA A 21 14.23 2.77 -18.06
CA ALA A 21 12.99 3.49 -17.79
C ALA A 21 11.77 2.73 -18.32
N PHE A 22 10.61 3.01 -17.72
CA PHE A 22 9.35 2.49 -18.20
C PHE A 22 8.73 3.44 -19.22
N ASN A 23 8.29 2.92 -20.37
CA ASN A 23 7.59 3.70 -21.39
C ASN A 23 6.13 3.95 -20.96
N ILE A 24 5.91 4.95 -20.10
CA ILE A 24 4.61 5.27 -19.51
C ILE A 24 3.58 5.71 -20.56
N SER A 25 2.30 5.39 -20.33
CA SER A 25 1.21 6.07 -21.01
C SER A 25 1.05 7.47 -20.40
N LEU A 26 0.92 8.50 -21.24
CA LEU A 26 0.68 9.89 -20.78
C LEU A 26 -0.81 10.23 -20.73
N ILE A 27 -1.67 9.33 -21.20
CA ILE A 27 -3.12 9.50 -21.24
C ILE A 27 -3.80 8.71 -20.13
N ASN A 28 -3.37 7.45 -19.94
CA ASN A 28 -3.97 6.54 -18.98
C ASN A 28 -3.04 6.28 -17.80
N ASP A 29 -3.63 6.21 -16.62
CA ASP A 29 -2.94 5.80 -15.41
C ASP A 29 -2.51 4.32 -15.51
N LEU A 30 -1.40 3.99 -14.85
CA LEU A 30 -0.89 2.63 -14.80
C LEU A 30 -1.46 1.92 -13.57
N PRO A 31 -1.97 0.68 -13.68
CA PRO A 31 -2.35 -0.12 -12.53
C PRO A 31 -1.09 -0.68 -11.83
N LEU A 32 -0.13 0.19 -11.50
CA LEU A 32 1.13 -0.19 -10.89
C LEU A 32 0.96 -0.14 -9.37
N PHE A 33 1.04 -1.31 -8.74
CA PHE A 33 1.03 -1.42 -7.29
C PHE A 33 2.45 -1.74 -6.82
N ILE A 34 2.93 -0.99 -5.84
CA ILE A 34 4.16 -1.35 -5.13
C ILE A 34 3.78 -2.34 -4.04
N ASP A 35 4.19 -3.59 -4.19
CA ASP A 35 4.01 -4.57 -3.14
C ASP A 35 4.88 -4.17 -1.92
N PRO A 36 4.28 -3.85 -0.76
CA PRO A 36 5.04 -3.51 0.44
C PRO A 36 5.97 -4.64 0.92
N PHE A 37 5.76 -5.89 0.50
CA PHE A 37 6.68 -7.01 0.77
C PHE A 37 8.02 -6.87 0.05
N LEU A 38 8.12 -6.03 -1.00
CA LEU A 38 9.40 -5.69 -1.64
C LEU A 38 10.34 -4.97 -0.66
N LEU A 39 9.81 -4.20 0.29
CA LEU A 39 10.63 -3.56 1.32
C LEU A 39 11.16 -4.55 2.34
N PHE A 40 10.38 -5.59 2.66
CA PHE A 40 10.76 -6.65 3.60
C PHE A 40 11.83 -7.59 3.03
N ASN A 41 11.69 -7.99 1.77
CA ASN A 41 12.61 -8.92 1.10
C ASN A 41 13.90 -8.24 0.58
N SER A 42 14.03 -6.93 0.77
CA SER A 42 15.21 -6.20 0.34
C SER A 42 16.39 -6.37 1.32
N ASP A 43 17.58 -6.61 0.77
CA ASP A 43 18.84 -6.63 1.53
C ASP A 43 19.29 -5.23 2.00
N LYS A 44 18.70 -4.16 1.43
CA LYS A 44 19.01 -2.78 1.83
C LYS A 44 18.44 -2.47 3.21
N LYS A 45 19.33 -2.12 4.15
CA LYS A 45 18.98 -1.75 5.54
C LYS A 45 17.96 -0.60 5.61
N GLU A 46 18.02 0.34 4.68
CA GLU A 46 17.10 1.48 4.58
C GLU A 46 15.65 1.01 4.42
N TYR A 47 15.41 0.03 3.55
CA TYR A 47 14.07 -0.49 3.28
C TYR A 47 13.56 -1.37 4.43
N GLN A 48 14.45 -2.13 5.07
CA GLN A 48 14.12 -2.88 6.27
C GLN A 48 13.72 -1.94 7.43
N ASN A 49 14.40 -0.81 7.58
CA ASN A 49 14.04 0.20 8.58
C ASN A 49 12.70 0.87 8.25
N LEU A 50 12.48 1.22 6.97
CA LEU A 50 11.19 1.77 6.53
C LEU A 50 10.03 0.80 6.83
N HIS A 51 10.23 -0.49 6.55
CA HIS A 51 9.26 -1.53 6.88
C HIS A 51 8.95 -1.58 8.40
N LYS A 52 9.97 -1.47 9.26
CA LYS A 52 9.78 -1.40 10.72
C LYS A 52 8.98 -0.17 11.14
N GLU A 53 9.22 1.00 10.54
CA GLU A 53 8.42 2.20 10.83
C GLU A 53 6.95 2.02 10.41
N MET A 54 6.70 1.40 9.26
CA MET A 54 5.35 1.07 8.81
C MET A 54 4.63 0.17 9.83
N LEU A 55 5.30 -0.89 10.30
CA LEU A 55 4.72 -1.78 11.32
C LEU A 55 4.42 -1.06 12.64
N ARG A 56 5.32 -0.17 13.08
CA ARG A 56 5.09 0.66 14.28
C ARG A 56 3.87 1.56 14.11
N TYR A 57 3.70 2.15 12.92
CA TYR A 57 2.54 2.99 12.63
C TYR A 57 1.24 2.18 12.63
N VAL A 58 1.21 1.00 12.02
CA VAL A 58 0.03 0.11 12.06
C VAL A 58 -0.29 -0.32 13.49
N ALA A 59 0.72 -0.64 14.31
CA ALA A 59 0.52 -0.94 15.72
C ALA A 59 -0.06 0.26 16.50
N PHE A 60 0.44 1.48 16.22
CA PHE A 60 -0.13 2.71 16.77
C PHE A 60 -1.60 2.87 16.38
N LEU A 61 -1.98 2.63 15.12
CA LEU A 61 -3.39 2.71 14.70
C LEU A 61 -4.27 1.72 15.47
N ARG A 62 -3.84 0.45 15.57
CA ARG A 62 -4.54 -0.55 16.39
C ARG A 62 -4.73 -0.10 17.84
N ASP A 63 -3.68 0.44 18.46
CA ASP A 63 -3.77 0.87 19.86
C ASP A 63 -4.76 2.05 20.01
N ARG A 64 -4.90 2.88 18.97
CA ARG A 64 -5.92 3.93 18.92
C ARG A 64 -7.32 3.37 18.66
N SER A 65 -7.49 2.37 17.81
CA SER A 65 -8.81 1.80 17.52
C SER A 65 -9.45 1.07 18.69
N THR A 66 -8.64 0.54 19.61
CA THR A 66 -9.13 -0.08 20.86
C THR A 66 -9.50 0.95 21.93
N SER A 67 -9.02 2.19 21.78
CA SER A 67 -9.39 3.30 22.66
C SER A 67 -10.78 3.86 22.33
N MET A 68 -11.36 4.65 23.24
CA MET A 68 -12.69 5.25 23.12
C MET A 68 -12.90 5.96 21.76
N LYS A 69 -14.17 6.21 21.37
CA LYS A 69 -14.53 6.83 20.07
C LYS A 69 -13.59 7.98 19.66
N ILE A 70 -12.87 7.78 18.55
CA ILE A 70 -11.95 8.75 17.96
C ILE A 70 -12.75 9.85 17.25
N ALA A 71 -12.38 11.11 17.44
CA ALA A 71 -12.99 12.23 16.73
C ALA A 71 -12.62 12.22 15.22
N ASP A 72 -13.53 12.68 14.36
CA ASP A 72 -13.35 12.68 12.90
C ASP A 72 -12.08 13.39 12.42
N GLY A 73 -11.62 14.43 13.13
CA GLY A 73 -10.36 15.12 12.81
C GLY A 73 -9.13 14.22 13.00
N LEU A 74 -9.12 13.40 14.05
CA LEU A 74 -8.05 12.43 14.31
C LEU A 74 -8.14 11.24 13.36
N LEU A 75 -9.35 10.79 13.00
CA LEU A 75 -9.53 9.80 11.94
C LEU A 75 -8.91 10.28 10.62
N ARG A 76 -9.19 11.53 10.22
CA ARG A 76 -8.57 12.11 9.02
C ARG A 76 -7.05 12.21 9.11
N SER A 77 -6.50 12.50 10.29
CA SER A 77 -5.06 12.65 10.46
C SER A 77 -4.32 11.31 10.52
N TRP A 78 -4.95 10.25 11.01
CA TRP A 78 -4.26 8.97 11.29
C TRP A 78 -4.62 7.86 10.30
N TYR A 79 -5.84 7.89 9.75
CA TYR A 79 -6.38 6.79 8.95
C TYR A 79 -6.64 7.16 7.50
N CYS A 80 -6.52 8.44 7.13
CA CYS A 80 -6.48 8.83 5.73
C CYS A 80 -5.02 8.91 5.27
N PHE A 81 -4.73 8.21 4.17
CA PHE A 81 -3.43 8.19 3.53
C PHE A 81 -3.52 8.98 2.22
N PRO A 82 -3.23 10.29 2.22
CA PRO A 82 -3.21 11.07 1.00
C PRO A 82 -2.04 10.63 0.12
N GLU A 83 -2.24 10.69 -1.20
CA GLU A 83 -1.17 10.39 -2.16
C GLU A 83 -0.09 11.48 -2.11
N VAL A 84 1.17 11.05 -2.21
CA VAL A 84 2.32 11.96 -2.29
C VAL A 84 2.50 12.39 -3.74
N LYS A 85 2.01 13.58 -4.10
CA LYS A 85 2.00 14.09 -5.49
C LYS A 85 3.36 14.04 -6.20
N GLN A 86 4.45 14.16 -5.45
CA GLN A 86 5.82 14.18 -5.97
C GLN A 86 6.29 12.81 -6.49
N THR A 87 5.56 11.72 -6.23
CA THR A 87 5.92 10.41 -6.80
C THR A 87 5.46 10.26 -8.25
N TRP A 88 4.47 11.07 -8.70
CA TRP A 88 3.88 11.01 -10.04
C TRP A 88 3.41 9.62 -10.47
N ILE A 89 3.09 8.75 -9.49
CA ILE A 89 2.67 7.37 -9.76
C ILE A 89 1.26 7.36 -10.36
N GLY A 90 0.34 8.19 -9.87
CA GLY A 90 -1.00 8.38 -10.44
C GLY A 90 -1.13 9.66 -11.28
N TYR A 91 -0.40 9.77 -12.39
CA TYR A 91 -0.47 10.95 -13.28
C TYR A 91 -1.48 10.74 -14.41
N SER A 92 -2.28 11.79 -14.69
CA SER A 92 -3.17 11.89 -15.84
C SER A 92 -3.07 13.28 -16.47
N GLU A 93 -3.62 13.45 -17.68
CA GLU A 93 -3.70 14.75 -18.36
C GLU A 93 -4.32 15.85 -17.48
N ILE A 94 -5.25 15.49 -16.60
CA ILE A 94 -5.99 16.42 -15.72
C ILE A 94 -5.32 16.64 -14.35
N GLY A 95 -4.26 15.90 -14.02
CA GLY A 95 -3.49 16.07 -12.78
C GLY A 95 -2.96 14.76 -12.17
N ASN A 96 -2.23 14.91 -11.06
CA ASN A 96 -1.67 13.82 -10.23
C ASN A 96 -2.29 13.77 -8.82
N GLU A 97 -3.50 14.33 -8.67
CA GLU A 97 -4.19 14.38 -7.39
C GLU A 97 -5.09 13.15 -7.22
N GLY A 98 -4.53 12.05 -6.71
CA GLY A 98 -5.36 10.95 -6.24
C GLY A 98 -6.21 11.36 -5.03
N ARG A 99 -7.45 10.87 -4.97
CA ARG A 99 -8.38 11.18 -3.86
C ARG A 99 -7.98 10.53 -2.53
N GLY A 100 -7.02 9.60 -2.55
CA GLY A 100 -6.67 8.75 -1.42
C GLY A 100 -7.84 7.91 -0.91
N SER A 101 -7.66 7.24 0.23
CA SER A 101 -8.67 6.29 0.73
C SER A 101 -9.93 6.95 1.34
N GLY A 102 -9.92 8.25 1.62
CA GLY A 102 -11.10 8.98 2.11
C GLY A 102 -11.58 8.56 3.52
N ILE A 103 -12.59 9.28 4.04
CA ILE A 103 -13.05 9.12 5.43
C ILE A 103 -13.78 7.80 5.68
N GLU A 104 -14.44 7.24 4.66
CA GLU A 104 -15.17 5.98 4.82
C GLU A 104 -14.22 4.79 4.94
N PHE A 105 -13.12 4.78 4.18
CA PHE A 105 -12.04 3.81 4.41
C PHE A 105 -11.43 3.99 5.80
N ALA A 106 -11.21 5.24 6.23
CA ALA A 106 -10.63 5.52 7.54
C ALA A 106 -11.49 4.95 8.69
N ARG A 107 -12.82 5.11 8.61
CA ARG A 107 -13.76 4.52 9.57
C ARG A 107 -13.74 3.00 9.50
N ALA A 108 -13.85 2.44 8.30
CA ALA A 108 -13.82 0.99 8.11
C ALA A 108 -12.51 0.38 8.65
N LEU A 109 -11.36 1.01 8.39
CA LEU A 109 -10.07 0.54 8.87
C LEU A 109 -10.02 0.61 10.41
N ASN A 110 -10.42 1.72 11.02
CA ASN A 110 -10.47 1.85 12.47
C ASN A 110 -11.34 0.74 13.11
N ASP A 111 -12.52 0.49 12.56
CA ASP A 111 -13.46 -0.50 13.10
C ASP A 111 -12.91 -1.93 12.94
N ASN A 112 -12.27 -2.24 11.82
CA ASN A 112 -11.71 -3.57 11.55
C ASN A 112 -10.38 -3.82 12.27
N LEU A 113 -9.54 -2.80 12.52
CA LEU A 113 -8.28 -2.98 13.25
C LEU A 113 -8.51 -3.49 14.67
N ASN A 114 -9.63 -3.12 15.29
CA ASN A 114 -10.03 -3.64 16.60
C ASN A 114 -10.27 -5.16 16.57
N GLY A 115 -10.83 -5.69 15.47
CA GLY A 115 -11.16 -7.11 15.32
C GLY A 115 -10.03 -8.00 14.76
N ILE A 116 -9.14 -7.45 13.92
CA ILE A 116 -8.12 -8.23 13.17
C ILE A 116 -6.83 -8.43 13.99
N PHE A 117 -6.50 -7.53 14.92
CA PHE A 117 -5.16 -7.48 15.53
C PHE A 117 -5.09 -7.89 17.00
N CYS A 118 -6.09 -8.59 17.55
CA CYS A 118 -6.04 -9.11 18.93
C CYS A 118 -4.83 -10.03 19.19
N ASP A 119 -4.24 -10.64 18.14
CA ASP A 119 -3.09 -11.54 18.24
C ASP A 119 -1.75 -10.90 17.85
N PHE A 120 -1.69 -9.59 17.62
CA PHE A 120 -0.46 -8.90 17.23
C PHE A 120 0.39 -8.60 18.47
N ASP A 121 0.92 -9.66 19.07
CA ASP A 121 1.67 -9.61 20.32
C ASP A 121 3.04 -8.95 20.05
N SER A 122 3.27 -7.78 20.65
CA SER A 122 4.49 -6.96 20.46
C SER A 122 5.78 -7.68 20.90
N LYS A 123 5.65 -8.84 21.55
CA LYS A 123 6.75 -9.70 21.98
C LYS A 123 7.23 -10.71 20.92
N LYS A 124 6.55 -10.85 19.78
CA LYS A 124 6.90 -11.78 18.68
C LYS A 124 7.47 -11.09 17.43
N ILE A 125 7.99 -9.87 17.53
CA ILE A 125 8.61 -9.12 16.42
C ILE A 125 10.05 -9.62 16.12
N SER A 126 10.43 -10.83 16.57
CA SER A 126 11.79 -11.35 16.34
C SER A 126 11.93 -12.26 15.12
N GLN A 127 10.83 -12.71 14.50
CA GLN A 127 10.87 -13.45 13.22
C GLN A 127 9.62 -13.10 12.41
N SER A 128 9.85 -12.70 11.16
CA SER A 128 8.87 -12.37 10.10
C SER A 128 7.43 -12.85 10.36
N VAL A 129 6.63 -12.03 11.06
CA VAL A 129 5.19 -12.26 11.19
C VAL A 129 4.55 -11.83 9.88
N HIS A 130 4.45 -12.79 8.97
CA HIS A 130 3.66 -12.65 7.75
C HIS A 130 2.19 -12.49 8.16
N LEU A 131 1.57 -11.35 7.82
CA LEU A 131 0.15 -11.09 8.02
C LEU A 131 -0.67 -12.11 7.20
N ARG A 132 -0.94 -13.28 7.78
CA ARG A 132 -1.94 -14.20 7.26
C ARG A 132 -3.27 -13.89 7.92
N CYS A 133 -4.20 -13.37 7.14
CA CYS A 133 -5.59 -13.23 7.54
C CYS A 133 -6.37 -14.42 7.00
N SER A 134 -6.74 -15.36 7.87
CA SER A 134 -7.83 -16.30 7.58
C SER A 134 -8.42 -16.85 8.89
N ARG A 135 -9.60 -16.37 9.25
CA ARG A 135 -10.60 -17.19 9.94
C ARG A 135 -11.64 -17.55 8.91
N ASP A 136 -11.44 -18.68 8.24
CA ASP A 136 -12.56 -19.39 7.62
C ASP A 136 -12.89 -20.57 8.53
N THR A 137 -13.91 -20.38 9.37
CA THR A 137 -14.45 -21.45 10.21
C THR A 137 -15.48 -22.22 9.39
N ARG A 138 -14.98 -22.97 8.40
CA ARG A 138 -15.60 -24.11 7.69
C ARG A 138 -15.03 -24.20 6.26
N GLN A 139 -13.99 -25.02 6.04
CA GLN A 139 -13.90 -25.99 4.94
C GLN A 139 -12.49 -26.58 4.78
N ASP A 140 -12.46 -27.90 4.69
CA ASP A 140 -11.47 -28.82 4.10
C ASP A 140 -9.96 -28.50 4.21
N PRO A 141 -9.18 -29.27 5.01
CA PRO A 141 -7.72 -29.09 5.14
C PRO A 141 -6.90 -29.40 3.87
N ASN A 142 -7.51 -29.86 2.77
CA ASN A 142 -6.81 -30.18 1.52
C ASN A 142 -7.06 -29.21 0.34
N SER A 143 -7.78 -28.11 0.54
CA SER A 143 -7.97 -27.11 -0.52
C SER A 143 -6.90 -26.02 -0.46
N LEU A 144 -5.78 -26.24 -1.16
CA LEU A 144 -4.88 -25.16 -1.56
C LEU A 144 -5.61 -24.27 -2.59
N ARG A 145 -6.03 -23.08 -2.17
CA ARG A 145 -6.30 -21.97 -3.09
C ARG A 145 -5.53 -20.73 -2.64
N CYS A 146 -4.41 -20.48 -3.31
CA CYS A 146 -3.86 -19.14 -3.39
C CYS A 146 -4.78 -18.33 -4.32
N LEU A 147 -5.41 -17.28 -3.78
CA LEU A 147 -5.93 -16.17 -4.58
C LEU A 147 -4.99 -15.01 -4.36
N PHE A 148 -4.01 -14.89 -5.25
CA PHE A 148 -3.44 -13.66 -5.79
C PHE A 148 -2.91 -14.00 -7.18
#